data_AF-A0A7S2U9S0-F1
#
_entry.id   AF-A0A7S2U9S0-F1
#
_cell.length_a   1.000
_cell.length_b   1.000
_cell.length_c   1.000
_cell.angle_alpha   90.00
_cell.angle_beta   90.00
_cell.angle_gamma   90.00
#
_symmetry.space_group_name_H-M   'P 1'
#
loop_
_entity.id
_entity.type
_entity.pdbx_description
1 polymer ?
#
loop_
_entity_poly.entity_id
_entity_poly.type
_entity_poly.pdbx_seq_one_letter_code
_entity_poly.pdbx_strand_id
1 'polypeptide(L)'
;KMERKSKLVGMDICLPASPYDLRLGLATEQTLDANIRDQPPTGYQTKRVKRRRSYTSKNKRFYWQLDVTEVTTTTHNAASSSSSSSNMGNSSVSYEIEIELNAAKTLELVNEENAEALNKMCIELSNQLWHMLRCLNPESNVLGVEEFLVPHPDANATRLALAQCGALKKFVNDKSWTSAI
;
A
#
# COMPACT_ATOMS: atom_id res chain seq x y z
N LYS A 1 3.02 16.37 -19.22
CA LYS A 1 2.47 17.08 -18.02
C LYS A 1 3.43 16.88 -16.86
N MET A 2 3.85 17.95 -16.19
CA MET A 2 4.66 17.88 -14.99
C MET A 2 3.76 17.99 -13.75
N GLU A 3 3.94 17.08 -12.81
CA GLU A 3 3.16 17.01 -11.58
C GLU A 3 4.06 16.93 -10.36
N ARG A 4 3.62 17.54 -9.25
CA ARG A 4 4.22 17.41 -7.94
C ARG A 4 3.33 16.58 -7.04
N LYS A 5 3.82 15.43 -6.61
CA LYS A 5 3.18 14.57 -5.62
C LYS A 5 3.69 14.90 -4.23
N SER A 6 2.80 15.17 -3.29
CA SER A 6 3.14 15.39 -1.87
C SER A 6 2.36 14.41 -1.00
N LYS A 7 3.08 13.59 -0.23
CA LYS A 7 2.45 12.66 0.73
C LYS A 7 1.93 13.46 1.92
N LEU A 8 0.64 13.30 2.24
CA LEU A 8 0.01 13.94 3.39
C LEU A 8 0.03 13.00 4.60
N VAL A 9 -0.48 11.78 4.42
CA VAL A 9 -0.61 10.78 5.48
C VAL A 9 -0.22 9.41 4.91
N GLY A 10 0.44 8.61 5.74
CA GLY A 10 0.73 7.20 5.48
C GLY A 10 0.48 6.39 6.74
N MET A 11 -0.19 5.25 6.61
CA MET A 11 -0.42 4.30 7.68
C MET A 11 -0.04 2.91 7.21
N ASP A 12 0.84 2.26 7.94
CA ASP A 12 1.23 0.88 7.70
C ASP A 12 0.36 -0.05 8.54
N ILE A 13 -0.23 -1.06 7.90
CA ILE A 13 -1.10 -2.04 8.51
C ILE A 13 -0.44 -3.40 8.32
N CYS A 14 0.02 -3.98 9.42
CA CYS A 14 0.52 -5.35 9.41
C CYS A 14 -0.66 -6.32 9.30
N LEU A 15 -0.57 -7.28 8.39
CA LEU A 15 -1.58 -8.33 8.20
C LEU A 15 -0.97 -9.70 8.51
N PRO A 16 -0.97 -10.16 9.77
CA PRO A 16 -0.27 -11.39 10.17
C PRO A 16 -0.74 -12.67 9.46
N ALA A 17 -1.98 -12.70 8.96
CA ALA A 17 -2.57 -13.84 8.29
C ALA A 17 -2.42 -13.79 6.76
N SER A 18 -1.76 -12.77 6.23
CA SER A 18 -1.61 -12.53 4.78
C SER A 18 -0.14 -12.44 4.39
N PRO A 19 0.22 -12.82 3.15
CA PRO A 19 1.61 -12.79 2.68
C PRO A 19 2.17 -11.36 2.50
N TYR A 20 1.30 -10.35 2.37
CA TYR A 20 1.71 -8.95 2.23
C TYR A 20 1.04 -8.06 3.27
N ASP A 21 1.81 -7.13 3.82
CA ASP A 21 1.29 -6.01 4.60
C ASP A 21 0.67 -4.94 3.69
N LEU A 22 -0.12 -4.04 4.27
CA LEU A 22 -0.77 -2.95 3.54
C LEU A 22 -0.25 -1.59 3.99
N ARG A 23 -0.22 -0.65 3.05
CA ARG A 23 0.01 0.78 3.33
C ARG A 23 -1.16 1.59 2.79
N LEU A 24 -1.86 2.30 3.68
CA LEU A 24 -2.83 3.32 3.29
C LEU A 24 -2.10 4.65 3.13
N GLY A 25 -2.23 5.28 1.97
CA GLY A 25 -1.59 6.56 1.67
C GLY A 25 -2.58 7.60 1.18
N LEU A 26 -2.48 8.81 1.72
CA LEU A 26 -3.15 10.00 1.20
C LEU A 26 -2.08 10.95 0.65
N ALA A 27 -2.25 11.42 -0.58
CA ALA A 27 -1.32 12.33 -1.23
C ALA A 27 -2.07 13.37 -2.07
N THR A 28 -1.46 14.53 -2.27
CA THR A 28 -1.89 15.51 -3.27
C THR A 28 -1.04 15.38 -4.52
N GLU A 29 -1.67 15.63 -5.67
CA GLU A 29 -1.01 15.66 -6.98
C GLU A 29 -1.33 16.98 -7.67
N GLN A 30 -0.38 17.92 -7.62
CA GLN A 30 -0.55 19.24 -8.21
C GLN A 30 0.08 19.28 -9.60
N THR A 31 -0.67 19.76 -10.58
CA THR A 31 -0.14 20.05 -11.91
C THR A 31 0.72 21.30 -11.83
N LEU A 32 2.02 21.20 -12.15
CA LEU A 32 2.93 22.35 -12.17
C LEU A 32 2.95 23.02 -13.54
N ASP A 33 3.03 22.23 -14.61
CA ASP A 33 3.02 22.72 -15.98
C ASP A 33 2.38 21.69 -16.91
N ALA A 34 1.33 22.10 -17.62
CA ALA A 34 0.63 21.27 -18.59
C ALA A 34 1.37 21.14 -19.93
N ASN A 35 2.27 22.09 -20.24
CA ASN A 35 2.91 22.22 -21.55
C ASN A 35 4.24 21.48 -21.69
N ILE A 36 4.82 21.00 -20.58
CA ILE A 36 6.05 20.18 -20.62
C ILE A 36 5.73 18.78 -21.17
N ARG A 37 6.34 18.47 -22.33
CA ARG A 37 6.28 17.18 -23.02
C ARG A 37 7.29 16.18 -22.44
N ASP A 38 7.12 14.90 -22.82
CA ASP A 38 7.62 13.66 -22.20
C ASP A 38 9.13 13.46 -21.99
N GLN A 39 9.95 14.51 -22.08
CA GLN A 39 11.38 14.43 -21.80
C GLN A 39 11.64 14.68 -20.30
N PRO A 40 12.43 13.81 -19.64
CA PRO A 40 12.80 14.04 -18.25
C PRO A 40 13.61 15.35 -18.16
N PRO A 41 13.39 16.17 -17.12
CA PRO A 41 14.11 17.41 -16.94
C PRO A 41 15.61 17.15 -16.77
N THR A 42 16.44 18.07 -17.27
CA THR A 42 17.90 18.01 -17.08
C THR A 42 18.24 17.90 -15.59
N GLY A 43 19.09 16.95 -15.22
CA GLY A 43 19.50 16.73 -13.83
C GLY A 43 18.62 15.78 -13.00
N TYR A 44 17.72 15.01 -13.63
CA TYR A 44 16.95 13.98 -12.92
C TYR A 44 17.88 12.90 -12.30
N GLN A 45 17.56 12.46 -11.08
CA GLN A 45 18.33 11.44 -10.37
C GLN A 45 17.83 10.02 -10.65
N THR A 46 16.51 9.88 -10.80
CA THR A 46 15.85 8.59 -10.96
C THR A 46 14.83 8.68 -12.08
N LYS A 47 14.86 7.70 -12.97
CA LYS A 47 13.85 7.51 -14.01
C LYS A 47 13.07 6.23 -13.70
N ARG A 48 11.74 6.32 -13.72
CA ARG A 48 10.85 5.17 -13.56
C ARG A 48 10.00 5.03 -14.81
N VAL A 49 10.09 3.89 -15.48
CA VAL A 49 9.21 3.51 -16.59
C VAL A 49 8.15 2.58 -16.01
N LYS A 50 6.88 3.01 -16.07
CA LYS A 50 5.73 2.26 -15.53
C LYS A 50 4.94 1.61 -16.67
N ARG A 51 4.70 0.31 -16.58
CA ARG A 51 3.76 -0.43 -17.44
C ARG A 51 2.58 -0.84 -16.58
N ARG A 52 1.50 -0.07 -16.65
CA ARG A 52 0.33 -0.19 -15.76
C ARG A 52 -0.86 -0.81 -16.49
N ARG A 53 -1.56 -1.71 -15.81
CA ARG A 53 -2.90 -2.19 -16.17
C ARG A 53 -3.86 -1.79 -15.06
N SER A 54 -4.88 -1.02 -15.43
CA SER A 54 -5.89 -0.50 -14.51
C SER A 54 -7.21 -1.22 -14.72
N TYR A 55 -7.83 -1.65 -13.63
CA TYR A 55 -9.08 -2.41 -13.63
C TYR A 55 -10.12 -1.66 -12.80
N THR A 56 -11.20 -1.26 -13.46
CA THR A 56 -12.36 -0.65 -12.83
C THR A 56 -13.54 -1.61 -12.91
N SER A 57 -14.37 -1.65 -11.86
CA SER A 57 -15.61 -2.41 -11.92
C SER A 57 -16.58 -1.85 -12.96
N LYS A 58 -17.34 -2.73 -13.62
CA LYS A 58 -18.49 -2.31 -14.44
C LYS A 58 -19.65 -1.81 -13.56
N ASN A 59 -19.66 -2.21 -12.28
CA ASN A 59 -20.66 -1.75 -11.33
C ASN A 59 -20.34 -0.30 -10.92
N LYS A 60 -21.21 0.64 -11.30
CA LYS A 60 -21.07 2.07 -10.99
C LYS A 60 -21.14 2.40 -9.48
N ARG A 61 -21.53 1.44 -8.65
CA ARG A 61 -21.53 1.57 -7.18
C ARG A 61 -20.21 1.14 -6.54
N PHE A 62 -19.25 0.70 -7.34
CA PHE A 62 -17.95 0.28 -6.85
C PHE A 62 -16.91 1.34 -7.21
N TYR A 63 -16.35 1.99 -6.19
CA TYR A 63 -15.58 3.23 -6.37
C TYR A 63 -14.07 3.03 -6.39
N TRP A 64 -13.61 1.82 -6.11
CA TRP A 64 -12.19 1.46 -6.10
C TRP A 64 -11.72 0.95 -7.47
N GLN A 65 -10.48 1.29 -7.81
CA GLN A 65 -9.74 0.85 -8.97
C GLN A 65 -8.53 0.03 -8.53
N LEU A 66 -8.22 -1.05 -9.24
CA LEU A 66 -7.02 -1.84 -9.06
C LEU A 66 -6.00 -1.49 -10.14
N ASP A 67 -4.81 -1.09 -9.73
CA ASP A 67 -3.68 -0.83 -10.62
C ASP A 67 -2.58 -1.87 -10.38
N VAL A 68 -2.22 -2.61 -11.42
CA VAL A 68 -1.08 -3.52 -11.44
C VAL A 68 0.00 -2.91 -12.31
N THR A 69 1.15 -2.61 -11.72
CA THR A 69 2.21 -1.85 -12.39
C THR A 69 3.54 -2.58 -12.31
N GLU A 70 4.13 -2.87 -13.47
CA GLU A 70 5.56 -3.18 -13.56
C GLU A 70 6.35 -1.87 -13.64
N VAL A 71 7.35 -1.72 -12.78
CA VAL A 71 8.16 -0.50 -12.67
C VAL A 71 9.61 -0.86 -12.92
N THR A 72 10.17 -0.34 -14.00
CA THR A 72 11.61 -0.34 -14.23
C THR A 72 12.19 0.98 -13.72
N THR A 73 13.06 0.91 -12.72
CA THR A 73 13.72 2.08 -12.12
C THR A 73 15.18 2.10 -12.54
N THR A 74 15.64 3.23 -13.09
CA THR A 74 17.03 3.49 -13.45
C THR A 74 17.53 4.69 -12.66
N THR A 75 18.63 4.50 -11.91
CA THR A 75 19.24 5.57 -11.11
C THR A 75 20.52 6.06 -11.77
N HIS A 76 20.67 7.38 -11.92
CA HIS A 76 21.90 8.01 -12.35
C HIS A 76 22.72 8.43 -11.14
N ASN A 77 23.88 7.80 -10.95
CA ASN A 77 24.86 8.28 -9.97
C ASN A 77 25.58 9.50 -10.55
N ALA A 78 25.34 10.68 -10.00
CA ALA A 78 26.04 11.91 -10.37
C ALA A 78 27.49 11.99 -9.82
N ALA A 79 28.06 10.89 -9.32
CA ALA A 79 29.25 10.90 -8.46
C ALA A 79 30.35 9.91 -8.85
N SER A 80 30.59 9.67 -10.14
CA SER A 80 31.79 8.93 -10.58
C SER A 80 32.42 9.58 -11.80
N SER A 81 32.98 10.76 -11.59
CA SER A 81 33.95 11.43 -12.46
C SER A 81 35.31 10.74 -12.37
N SER A 82 35.43 9.47 -12.76
CA SER A 82 36.72 8.82 -13.08
C SER A 82 36.54 7.32 -13.38
N SER A 83 36.14 6.97 -14.60
CA SER A 83 36.66 5.80 -15.34
C SER A 83 35.77 5.49 -16.54
N SER A 84 36.38 5.49 -17.71
CA SER A 84 35.85 5.09 -19.00
C SER A 84 35.49 3.60 -19.06
N SER A 85 34.37 3.21 -18.44
CA SER A 85 33.80 1.87 -18.60
C SER A 85 32.29 1.87 -18.35
N SER A 86 31.53 1.64 -19.43
CA SER A 86 30.10 1.24 -19.49
C SER A 86 29.14 1.95 -18.52
N ASN A 87 28.51 3.01 -19.02
CA ASN A 87 27.45 3.83 -18.43
C ASN A 87 26.11 3.06 -18.24
N MET A 88 26.13 1.85 -17.69
CA MET A 88 24.94 1.10 -17.32
C MET A 88 24.53 1.54 -15.91
N GLY A 89 23.65 2.55 -15.83
CA GLY A 89 22.98 2.87 -14.57
C GLY A 89 22.31 1.62 -13.98
N ASN A 90 22.37 1.45 -12.67
CA ASN A 90 21.72 0.33 -12.00
C ASN A 90 20.21 0.39 -12.29
N SER A 91 19.71 -0.68 -12.91
CA SER A 91 18.30 -0.84 -13.24
C SER A 91 17.68 -1.95 -12.39
N SER A 92 16.53 -1.69 -11.77
CA SER A 92 15.76 -2.67 -11.02
C SER A 92 14.32 -2.74 -11.54
N VAL A 93 13.72 -3.93 -11.49
CA VAL A 93 12.31 -4.14 -11.82
C VAL A 93 11.55 -4.50 -10.54
N SER A 94 10.43 -3.81 -10.29
CA SER A 94 9.51 -4.12 -9.19
C SER A 94 8.07 -4.19 -9.70
N TYR A 95 7.24 -4.95 -8.99
CA TYR A 95 5.80 -5.03 -9.25
C TYR A 95 5.07 -4.32 -8.12
N GLU A 96 4.18 -3.39 -8.47
CA GLU A 96 3.34 -2.63 -7.54
C GLU A 96 1.88 -3.01 -7.79
N ILE A 97 1.15 -3.29 -6.71
CA ILE A 97 -0.30 -3.46 -6.72
C ILE A 97 -0.88 -2.33 -5.86
N GLU A 98 -1.67 -1.46 -6.47
CA GLU A 98 -2.28 -0.29 -5.84
C GLU A 98 -3.80 -0.40 -5.93
N ILE A 99 -4.52 -0.06 -4.85
CA ILE A 99 -5.99 0.05 -4.85
C ILE A 99 -6.33 1.50 -4.56
N GLU A 100 -6.92 2.19 -5.53
CA GLU A 100 -7.16 3.62 -5.47
C GLU A 100 -8.66 3.93 -5.44
N LEU A 101 -9.08 4.79 -4.52
CA LEU A 101 -10.44 5.32 -4.52
C LEU A 101 -10.53 6.36 -5.63
N ASN A 102 -11.60 6.33 -6.43
CA ASN A 102 -11.75 7.30 -7.50
C ASN A 102 -11.74 8.75 -6.97
N ALA A 103 -11.29 9.69 -7.80
CA ALA A 103 -11.11 11.07 -7.37
C ALA A 103 -12.42 11.74 -6.90
N ALA A 104 -13.53 11.44 -7.57
CA ALA A 104 -14.85 12.00 -7.23
C ALA A 104 -15.32 11.56 -5.84
N LYS A 105 -15.23 10.27 -5.51
CA LYS A 105 -15.64 9.75 -4.20
C LYS A 105 -14.66 10.13 -3.11
N THR A 106 -13.37 10.25 -3.43
CA THR A 106 -12.38 10.80 -2.49
C THR A 106 -12.71 12.24 -2.12
N LEU A 107 -13.07 13.08 -3.09
CA LEU A 107 -13.46 14.46 -2.84
C LEU A 107 -14.75 14.55 -2.03
N GLU A 108 -15.74 13.69 -2.32
CA GLU A 108 -16.97 13.60 -1.53
C GLU A 108 -16.67 13.20 -0.07
N LEU A 109 -15.84 12.18 0.13
CA LEU A 109 -15.47 11.68 1.46
C LEU A 109 -14.74 12.73 2.31
N VAL A 110 -13.80 13.47 1.70
CA VAL A 110 -12.99 14.47 2.41
C VAL A 110 -13.80 15.72 2.78
N ASN A 111 -14.83 16.05 2.01
CA ASN A 111 -15.67 17.24 2.24
C ASN A 111 -16.98 16.94 2.98
N GLU A 112 -17.22 15.70 3.42
CA GLU A 112 -18.42 15.38 4.19
C GLU A 112 -18.30 15.89 5.63
N GLU A 113 -19.17 16.83 5.97
CA GLU A 113 -19.22 17.44 7.31
C GLU A 113 -20.19 16.70 8.24
N ASN A 114 -21.16 15.95 7.71
CA ASN A 114 -22.10 15.18 8.51
C ASN A 114 -21.46 13.86 8.97
N ALA A 115 -21.22 13.75 10.28
CA ALA A 115 -20.58 12.58 10.88
C ALA A 115 -21.33 11.26 10.63
N GLU A 116 -22.66 11.25 10.59
CA GLU A 116 -23.45 10.03 10.35
C GLU A 116 -23.32 9.58 8.89
N ALA A 117 -23.40 10.52 7.94
CA ALA A 117 -23.20 10.25 6.52
C ALA A 117 -21.75 9.79 6.25
N LEU A 118 -20.77 10.46 6.86
CA LEU A 118 -19.36 10.10 6.77
C LEU A 118 -19.13 8.66 7.26
N ASN A 119 -19.69 8.31 8.42
CA ASN A 119 -19.56 6.95 8.96
C ASN A 119 -20.17 5.89 8.03
N LYS A 120 -21.35 6.16 7.46
CA LYS A 120 -21.98 5.26 6.48
C LYS A 120 -21.10 5.07 5.23
N MET A 121 -20.52 6.16 4.72
CA MET A 121 -19.59 6.09 3.59
C MET A 121 -18.32 5.31 3.92
N CYS A 122 -17.71 5.56 5.07
CA CYS A 122 -16.54 4.83 5.53
C CYS A 122 -16.81 3.33 5.62
N ILE A 123 -17.96 2.92 6.17
CA ILE A 123 -18.37 1.50 6.25
C ILE A 123 -18.57 0.92 4.84
N GLU A 124 -19.26 1.62 3.95
CA GLU A 124 -19.46 1.14 2.58
C GLU A 124 -18.12 0.96 1.83
N LEU A 125 -17.28 1.99 1.84
CA LEU A 125 -16.00 1.98 1.11
C LEU A 125 -15.01 0.98 1.70
N SER A 126 -14.95 0.84 3.02
CA SER A 126 -14.10 -0.16 3.67
C SER A 126 -14.54 -1.59 3.36
N ASN A 127 -15.85 -1.87 3.30
CA ASN A 127 -16.36 -3.18 2.88
C ASN A 127 -15.97 -3.50 1.42
N GLN A 128 -16.05 -2.51 0.51
CA GLN A 128 -15.60 -2.69 -0.88
C GLN A 128 -14.09 -2.98 -0.95
N LEU A 129 -13.28 -2.20 -0.22
CA LEU A 129 -11.83 -2.38 -0.16
C LEU A 129 -11.46 -3.75 0.42
N TRP A 130 -12.09 -4.13 1.53
CA TRP A 130 -11.87 -5.43 2.16
C TRP A 130 -12.17 -6.60 1.23
N HIS A 131 -13.26 -6.50 0.45
CA HIS A 131 -13.57 -7.50 -0.57
C HIS A 131 -12.44 -7.66 -1.60
N MET A 132 -11.85 -6.56 -2.08
CA MET A 132 -10.71 -6.62 -3.01
C MET A 132 -9.47 -7.23 -2.37
N LEU A 133 -9.16 -6.81 -1.14
CA LEU A 133 -7.99 -7.27 -0.41
C LEU A 133 -8.02 -8.78 -0.18
N ARG A 134 -9.17 -9.35 0.19
CA ARG A 134 -9.30 -10.81 0.36
C ARG A 134 -9.07 -11.60 -0.93
N CYS A 135 -9.41 -11.02 -2.08
CA CYS A 135 -9.18 -11.65 -3.38
C CYS A 135 -7.71 -11.56 -3.81
N LEU A 136 -7.02 -10.46 -3.49
CA LEU A 136 -5.64 -10.18 -3.93
C LEU A 136 -4.58 -10.72 -2.97
N ASN A 137 -4.88 -10.73 -1.68
CA ASN A 137 -3.99 -11.06 -0.59
C ASN A 137 -4.69 -12.10 0.30
N PRO A 138 -5.04 -13.28 -0.26
CA PRO A 138 -5.82 -14.28 0.46
C PRO A 138 -5.10 -14.67 1.74
N GLU A 139 -5.87 -14.91 2.80
CA GLU A 139 -5.33 -15.44 4.04
C GLU A 139 -4.60 -16.74 3.73
N SER A 140 -3.29 -16.75 3.95
CA SER A 140 -2.57 -18.02 3.96
C SER A 140 -3.18 -18.84 5.08
N ASN A 141 -3.67 -20.04 4.76
CA ASN A 141 -4.21 -20.96 5.75
C ASN A 141 -3.16 -21.08 6.86
N VAL A 142 -3.43 -20.51 8.04
CA VAL A 142 -2.46 -20.29 9.13
C VAL A 142 -1.89 -21.61 9.70
N LEU A 143 -2.38 -22.74 9.19
CA LEU A 143 -1.94 -24.11 9.49
C LEU A 143 -0.47 -24.43 9.11
N GLY A 144 0.29 -23.50 8.55
CA GLY A 144 1.70 -23.72 8.19
C GLY A 144 2.71 -22.71 8.75
N VAL A 145 2.30 -21.71 9.53
CA VAL A 145 3.23 -20.64 9.97
C VAL A 145 4.37 -21.21 10.83
N GLU A 146 4.10 -22.26 11.61
CA GLU A 146 5.11 -22.96 12.42
C GLU A 146 6.26 -23.56 11.59
N GLU A 147 6.03 -23.94 10.33
CA GLU A 147 7.08 -24.47 9.44
C GLU A 147 8.01 -23.39 8.86
N PHE A 148 7.58 -22.12 8.86
CA PHE A 148 8.34 -20.99 8.33
C PHE A 148 8.96 -20.10 9.41
N LEU A 149 8.60 -20.31 10.68
CA LEU A 149 9.19 -19.59 11.80
C LEU A 149 10.59 -20.15 12.09
N VAL A 150 11.62 -19.41 11.64
CA VAL A 150 12.99 -19.64 12.09
C VAL A 150 13.08 -19.27 13.56
N PRO A 151 13.59 -20.15 14.44
CA PRO A 151 13.77 -19.81 15.86
C PRO A 151 14.66 -18.59 15.97
N HIS A 152 14.13 -17.52 16.56
CA HIS A 152 14.91 -16.31 16.79
C HIS A 152 16.05 -16.61 17.78
N PRO A 153 17.30 -16.16 17.52
CA PRO A 153 18.47 -16.55 18.30
C PRO A 153 18.40 -16.10 19.77
N ASP A 154 17.64 -15.06 20.06
CA ASP A 154 17.31 -14.65 21.43
C ASP A 154 16.01 -15.31 21.91
N ALA A 155 16.17 -16.34 22.74
CA ALA A 155 15.06 -17.09 23.34
C ALA A 155 14.20 -16.24 24.29
N ASN A 156 14.76 -15.19 24.91
CA ASN A 156 14.00 -14.31 25.80
C ASN A 156 13.10 -13.37 25.00
N ALA A 157 13.57 -12.83 23.87
CA ALA A 157 12.75 -12.03 22.97
C ALA A 157 11.57 -12.85 22.40
N THR A 158 11.83 -14.10 21.98
CA THR A 158 10.79 -15.03 21.53
C THR A 158 9.78 -15.32 22.63
N ARG A 159 10.24 -15.57 23.86
CA ARG A 159 9.37 -15.81 25.02
C ARG A 159 8.52 -14.58 25.36
N LEU A 160 9.06 -13.38 25.22
CA LEU A 160 8.34 -12.13 25.44
C LEU A 160 7.24 -11.92 24.38
N ALA A 161 7.58 -12.13 23.10
CA ALA A 161 6.64 -12.02 22.00
C ALA A 161 5.52 -13.08 22.09
N LEU A 162 5.87 -14.32 22.41
CA LEU A 162 4.89 -15.39 22.66
C LEU A 162 4.02 -15.11 23.89
N ALA A 163 4.57 -14.49 24.95
CA ALA A 163 3.78 -14.07 26.11
C ALA A 163 2.82 -12.92 25.77
N GLN A 164 3.23 -11.98 24.93
CA GLN A 164 2.39 -10.88 24.43
C GLN A 164 1.26 -11.41 23.51
N CYS A 165 1.57 -12.32 22.60
CA CYS A 165 0.58 -13.00 21.75
C CYS A 165 -0.32 -13.97 22.56
N GLY A 166 0.22 -14.60 23.60
CA GLY A 166 -0.52 -15.45 24.53
C GLY A 166 -1.50 -14.66 25.41
N ALA A 167 -1.16 -13.43 25.78
CA ALA A 167 -2.06 -12.50 26.46
C ALA A 167 -3.26 -12.13 25.57
N LEU A 168 -3.03 -11.91 24.27
CA LEU A 168 -4.09 -11.72 23.27
C LEU A 168 -4.96 -12.98 23.12
N LYS A 169 -4.39 -14.18 23.14
CA LYS A 169 -5.16 -15.45 23.07
C LYS A 169 -6.02 -15.67 24.32
N LYS A 170 -5.57 -15.25 25.50
CA LYS A 170 -6.40 -15.21 26.72
C LYS A 170 -7.52 -14.19 26.60
N PHE A 171 -7.25 -13.02 26.02
CA PHE A 171 -8.26 -11.97 25.79
C PHE A 171 -9.37 -12.42 24.80
N VAL A 172 -8.99 -13.14 23.74
CA VAL A 172 -9.94 -13.68 22.74
C VAL A 172 -10.76 -14.86 23.27
N ASN A 173 -10.21 -15.66 24.17
CA ASN A 173 -10.90 -16.81 24.76
C ASN A 173 -11.67 -16.49 26.06
N ASP A 174 -11.52 -15.27 26.59
CA ASP A 174 -12.27 -14.84 27.77
C ASP A 174 -13.71 -14.50 27.36
N LYS A 175 -14.63 -15.42 27.68
CA LYS A 175 -16.07 -15.29 27.39
C LYS A 175 -16.77 -14.25 28.27
N SER A 176 -16.04 -13.50 29.10
CA SER A 176 -16.58 -12.48 29.99
C SER A 176 -17.12 -11.24 29.26
N TRP A 177 -16.85 -11.09 27.96
CA TRP A 177 -17.37 -10.00 27.13
C TRP A 177 -18.62 -10.44 26.37
N THR A 178 -19.72 -10.63 27.11
CA THR A 178 -21.07 -10.52 26.52
C THR A 178 -21.43 -9.03 26.39
N SER A 179 -21.71 -8.64 25.14
CA SER A 179 -22.33 -7.39 24.66
C SER A 179 -21.62 -6.04 24.89
N ALA A 180 -21.25 -5.41 23.78
CA ALA A 180 -21.52 -3.99 23.55
C ALA A 180 -22.00 -3.82 22.09
N ILE A 181 -23.25 -4.25 21.85
CA ILE A 181 -24.15 -3.57 20.90
C ILE A 181 -25.14 -2.82 21.79
#